data_AF-A0A6M0B9L4-F1
#
_entry.id   AF-A0A6M0B9L4-F1
#
_cell.length_a   1.000
_cell.length_b   1.000
_cell.length_c   1.000
_cell.angle_alpha   90.00
_cell.angle_beta   90.00
_cell.angle_gamma   90.00
#
_symmetry.space_group_name_H-M   'P 1'
#
loop_
_entity.id
_entity.type
_entity.pdbx_description
1 polymer ?
#
loop_
_entity_poly.entity_id
_entity_poly.type
_entity_poly.pdbx_seq_one_letter_code
_entity_poly.pdbx_strand_id
1 'polypeptide(L)'
;MIADKIPNYISKEDYLSQEEDSAIKHEYSDGEIYAMAGASDAHVTIAGNLFALLRNHVRGTGCRVYMADMKAYIEAANSYYYPDVMVTCDARDRELTNYKKYPCLIVEVLSPKTEAFDRGNKFYNYQKLDTLVAGLFHSKYKQDMV
;
A
#
# COMPACT_ATOMS: atom_id res chain seq x y z
N MET A 1 37.80 0.29 -9.48
CA MET A 1 36.35 0.19 -9.73
C MET A 1 35.71 1.31 -8.95
N ILE A 2 35.12 2.29 -9.64
CA ILE A 2 34.50 3.45 -9.00
C ILE A 2 33.05 3.06 -8.69
N ALA A 3 32.70 3.03 -7.42
CA ALA A 3 31.31 2.95 -6.99
C ALA A 3 30.75 4.38 -7.04
N ASP A 4 30.12 4.74 -8.16
CA ASP A 4 29.40 6.01 -8.23
C ASP A 4 28.22 5.96 -7.27
N LYS A 5 28.20 6.91 -6.34
CA LYS A 5 27.09 7.13 -5.43
C LYS A 5 25.89 7.57 -6.27
N ILE A 6 24.87 6.72 -6.41
CA ILE A 6 23.61 7.09 -7.07
C ILE A 6 23.03 8.26 -6.26
N PRO A 7 22.91 9.49 -6.82
CA PRO A 7 22.70 10.70 -6.03
C PRO A 7 21.42 10.73 -5.18
N ASN A 8 20.46 9.86 -5.47
CA ASN A 8 19.13 9.83 -4.86
C ASN A 8 18.74 8.44 -4.31
N TYR A 9 19.67 7.49 -4.23
CA TYR A 9 19.36 6.16 -3.66
C TYR A 9 19.27 6.24 -2.14
N ILE A 10 18.15 5.79 -1.58
CA ILE A 10 17.92 5.71 -0.14
C ILE A 10 17.84 4.24 0.27
N SER A 11 18.61 3.84 1.29
CA SER A 11 18.50 2.48 1.81
C SER A 11 17.13 2.27 2.46
N LYS A 12 16.64 1.02 2.49
CA LYS A 12 15.36 0.74 3.15
C LYS A 12 15.40 1.07 4.65
N GLU A 13 16.56 0.92 5.29
CA GLU A 13 16.80 1.28 6.69
C GLU A 13 16.68 2.79 6.90
N ASP A 14 17.33 3.58 6.05
CA ASP A 14 17.24 5.05 6.10
C ASP A 14 15.83 5.53 5.79
N TYR A 15 15.13 4.90 4.84
CA TYR A 15 13.73 5.18 4.56
C TYR A 15 12.85 4.92 5.79
N LEU A 16 12.96 3.73 6.41
CA LEU A 16 12.14 3.40 7.57
C LEU A 16 12.40 4.34 8.75
N SER A 17 13.65 4.72 8.99
CA SER A 17 14.04 5.70 10.00
C SER A 17 13.41 7.08 9.73
N GLN A 18 13.47 7.57 8.50
CA GLN A 18 12.90 8.88 8.16
C GLN A 18 11.37 8.87 8.20
N GLU A 19 10.76 7.75 7.82
CA GLU A 19 9.31 7.61 7.78
C GLU A 19 8.66 7.61 9.18
N GLU A 20 9.39 7.22 10.23
CA GLU A 20 8.89 7.24 11.61
C GLU A 20 8.61 8.66 12.13
N ASP A 21 9.41 9.65 11.71
CA ASP A 21 9.31 11.04 12.16
C ASP A 21 8.64 11.98 11.14
N SER A 22 8.29 11.46 9.96
CA SER A 22 7.80 12.29 8.86
C SER A 22 6.34 12.71 9.03
N ALA A 23 6.05 13.99 8.81
CA ALA A 23 4.69 14.54 8.82
C ALA A 23 3.87 14.12 7.59
N ILE A 24 4.54 13.68 6.53
CA ILE A 24 3.94 13.19 5.29
C ILE A 24 4.38 11.75 5.07
N LYS A 25 3.49 10.92 4.55
CA LYS A 25 3.83 9.53 4.24
C LYS A 25 4.47 9.42 2.87
N HIS A 26 5.39 8.47 2.74
CA HIS A 26 6.00 8.15 1.47
C HIS A 26 6.00 6.67 1.17
N GLU A 27 5.74 6.35 -0.09
CA GLU A 27 6.01 5.02 -0.63
C GLU A 27 7.47 4.90 -1.04
N TYR A 28 8.03 3.69 -0.91
CA TYR A 28 9.40 3.38 -1.25
C TYR A 28 9.44 2.33 -2.34
N SER A 29 10.27 2.53 -3.37
CA SER A 29 10.46 1.55 -4.44
C SER A 29 11.92 1.54 -4.87
N ASP A 30 12.64 0.48 -4.48
CA ASP A 30 14.01 0.18 -4.90
C ASP A 30 14.99 1.36 -4.83
N GLY A 31 14.99 2.05 -3.70
CA GLY A 31 15.88 3.19 -3.45
C GLY A 31 15.25 4.56 -3.69
N GLU A 32 14.05 4.61 -4.27
CA GLU A 32 13.34 5.86 -4.54
C GLU A 32 12.16 6.06 -3.58
N ILE A 33 11.89 7.31 -3.23
CA ILE A 33 10.82 7.72 -2.31
C ILE A 33 9.79 8.57 -3.06
N TYR A 34 8.51 8.26 -2.86
CA TYR A 34 7.37 8.91 -3.50
C TYR A 34 6.41 9.44 -2.43
N ALA A 35 6.23 10.76 -2.36
CA ALA A 35 5.27 11.34 -1.42
C ALA A 35 3.84 10.94 -1.80
N MET A 36 3.07 10.47 -0.81
CA MET A 36 1.66 10.15 -1.03
C MET A 36 0.87 11.43 -1.33
N ALA A 37 0.01 11.38 -2.34
CA ALA A 37 -0.98 12.42 -2.57
C ALA A 37 -2.08 12.33 -1.51
N GLY A 38 -2.65 13.47 -1.13
CA GLY A 38 -3.85 13.49 -0.29
C GLY A 38 -5.03 12.79 -0.98
N ALA A 39 -5.89 12.17 -0.17
CA ALA A 39 -7.09 11.48 -0.65
C ALA A 39 -8.31 12.43 -0.74
N SER A 40 -9.20 12.15 -1.69
CA SER A 40 -10.51 12.85 -1.79
C SER A 40 -11.55 12.24 -0.85
N ASP A 41 -12.63 12.96 -0.56
CA ASP A 41 -13.76 12.45 0.23
C ASP A 41 -14.34 11.14 -0.33
N ALA A 42 -14.51 11.07 -1.66
CA ALA A 42 -14.97 9.86 -2.33
C ALA A 42 -14.00 8.68 -2.17
N HIS A 43 -12.70 8.95 -2.30
CA HIS A 43 -11.64 7.94 -2.11
C HIS A 43 -11.68 7.36 -0.69
N VAL A 44 -11.67 8.23 0.31
CA VAL A 44 -11.71 7.83 1.73
C VAL A 44 -13.00 7.08 2.06
N THR A 45 -14.14 7.53 1.53
CA THR A 45 -15.44 6.86 1.73
C THR A 45 -15.45 5.44 1.17
N ILE A 46 -14.95 5.25 -0.05
CA ILE A 46 -14.90 3.91 -0.69
C ILE A 46 -13.97 2.98 0.08
N ALA A 47 -12.75 3.43 0.41
CA ALA A 47 -11.79 2.64 1.18
C ALA A 47 -12.35 2.26 2.57
N GLY A 48 -13.00 3.20 3.26
CA GLY A 48 -13.63 2.97 4.55
C GLY A 48 -14.76 1.94 4.50
N ASN A 49 -15.62 2.00 3.47
CA ASN A 49 -16.69 1.02 3.27
C ASN A 49 -16.13 -0.39 3.02
N LEU A 50 -15.10 -0.50 2.15
CA LEU A 50 -14.43 -1.77 1.86
C LEU A 50 -13.81 -2.37 3.12
N PHE A 51 -13.10 -1.55 3.91
CA PHE A 51 -12.56 -1.98 5.19
C PHE A 51 -13.64 -2.52 6.12
N ALA A 52 -14.75 -1.79 6.30
CA ALA A 52 -15.83 -2.20 7.20
C ALA A 52 -16.46 -3.54 6.78
N LEU A 53 -16.72 -3.71 5.49
CA LEU A 53 -17.25 -4.94 4.91
C LEU A 53 -16.29 -6.12 5.13
N LEU A 54 -15.02 -5.96 4.78
CA LEU A 54 -14.01 -7.00 4.95
C LEU A 54 -13.77 -7.33 6.42
N ARG A 55 -13.72 -6.33 7.30
CA ARG A 55 -13.52 -6.51 8.73
C ARG A 55 -14.63 -7.36 9.35
N ASN A 56 -15.87 -7.12 8.95
CA ASN A 56 -17.01 -7.93 9.35
C ASN A 56 -16.94 -9.35 8.77
N HIS A 57 -16.60 -9.47 7.48
CA HIS A 57 -16.48 -10.76 6.80
C HIS A 57 -15.44 -11.69 7.46
N VAL A 58 -14.28 -11.17 7.84
CA VAL A 58 -13.20 -11.98 8.42
C VAL A 58 -13.29 -12.17 9.94
N ARG A 59 -14.38 -11.73 10.59
CA ARG A 59 -14.52 -11.81 12.05
C ARG A 59 -14.49 -13.28 12.51
N GLY A 60 -13.65 -13.58 13.49
CA GLY A 60 -13.48 -14.94 14.05
C GLY A 60 -12.55 -15.86 13.26
N THR A 61 -12.05 -15.44 12.10
CA THR A 61 -11.16 -16.27 11.25
C THR A 61 -9.67 -16.19 11.65
N GLY A 62 -9.31 -15.20 12.47
CA GLY A 62 -7.91 -14.90 12.81
C GLY A 62 -7.19 -14.00 11.80
N CYS A 63 -7.82 -13.63 10.69
CA CYS A 63 -7.31 -12.63 9.76
C CYS A 63 -7.49 -11.20 10.32
N ARG A 64 -6.63 -10.29 9.86
CA ARG A 64 -6.65 -8.87 10.21
C ARG A 64 -6.80 -8.04 8.94
N VAL A 65 -7.62 -6.99 9.03
CA VAL A 65 -7.80 -5.99 7.98
C VAL A 65 -7.15 -4.70 8.45
N TYR A 66 -6.40 -4.07 7.55
CA TYR A 66 -5.73 -2.79 7.74
C TYR A 66 -6.19 -1.81 6.67
N MET A 67 -6.14 -0.51 6.98
CA MET A 67 -6.39 0.58 6.05
C MET A 67 -5.29 1.65 6.19
N ALA A 68 -5.01 2.38 5.11
CA ALA A 68 -4.32 3.68 4.97
C ALA A 68 -2.93 3.90 5.62
N ASP A 69 -2.66 3.30 6.78
CA ASP A 69 -1.53 3.61 7.67
C ASP A 69 -0.60 2.41 7.87
N MET A 70 -0.98 1.25 7.34
CA MET A 70 -0.17 0.05 7.44
C MET A 70 0.52 -0.25 6.12
N LYS A 71 1.86 -0.33 6.15
CA LYS A 71 2.66 -0.63 4.97
C LYS A 71 2.55 -2.11 4.56
N ALA A 72 2.50 -2.36 3.26
CA ALA A 72 2.85 -3.65 2.66
C ALA A 72 4.30 -3.60 2.20
N TYR A 73 5.12 -4.58 2.59
CA TYR A 73 6.49 -4.73 2.14
C TYR A 73 6.60 -5.86 1.12
N ILE A 74 7.03 -5.50 -0.09
CA ILE A 74 7.21 -6.40 -1.22
C ILE A 74 8.71 -6.68 -1.35
N GLU A 75 9.17 -7.73 -0.68
CA GLU A 75 10.61 -8.05 -0.59
C GLU A 75 11.24 -8.29 -1.97
N ALA A 76 10.55 -9.00 -2.86
CA ALA A 76 11.00 -9.27 -4.23
C ALA A 76 11.10 -8.01 -5.13
N ALA A 77 10.55 -6.88 -4.69
CA ALA A 77 10.64 -5.60 -5.36
C ALA A 77 11.39 -4.55 -4.53
N ASN A 78 11.91 -4.92 -3.35
CA ASN A 78 12.47 -3.98 -2.39
C ASN A 78 11.59 -2.72 -2.23
N SER A 79 10.30 -2.90 -1.99
CA SER A 79 9.32 -1.79 -2.04
C SER A 79 8.38 -1.80 -0.82
N TYR A 80 8.08 -0.61 -0.29
CA TYR A 80 7.04 -0.39 0.73
C TYR A 80 5.93 0.48 0.15
N TYR A 81 4.70 0.02 0.26
CA TYR A 81 3.52 0.74 -0.20
C TYR A 81 2.50 0.90 0.92
N TYR A 82 1.68 1.94 0.87
CA TYR A 82 0.54 2.14 1.75
C TYR A 82 -0.75 1.81 0.99
N PRO A 83 -1.16 0.54 0.93
CA PRO A 83 -2.40 0.19 0.25
C PRO A 83 -3.62 0.78 0.96
N ASP A 84 -4.65 1.11 0.19
CA ASP A 84 -5.90 1.63 0.76
C ASP A 84 -6.55 0.64 1.74
N VAL A 85 -6.62 -0.64 1.35
CA VAL A 85 -7.07 -1.73 2.22
C VAL A 85 -6.21 -2.97 2.02
N MET A 86 -5.83 -3.61 3.12
CA MET A 86 -5.02 -4.83 3.12
C MET A 86 -5.57 -5.85 4.11
N VAL A 87 -5.57 -7.13 3.73
CA VAL A 87 -5.90 -8.25 4.61
C VAL A 87 -4.70 -9.19 4.69
N THR A 88 -4.39 -9.62 5.90
CA THR A 88 -3.45 -10.72 6.15
C THR A 88 -4.10 -11.74 7.07
N CYS A 89 -3.96 -13.01 6.73
CA CYS A 89 -4.36 -14.14 7.57
C CYS A 89 -3.15 -14.86 8.16
N ASP A 90 -1.93 -14.45 7.79
CA ASP A 90 -0.70 -15.13 8.16
C ASP A 90 -0.29 -14.75 9.58
N ALA A 91 0.07 -15.75 10.38
CA ALA A 91 0.50 -15.53 11.76
C ALA A 91 1.83 -14.77 11.85
N ARG A 92 2.71 -14.90 10.84
CA ARG A 92 4.01 -14.21 10.79
C ARG A 92 3.86 -12.69 10.78
N ASP A 93 2.78 -12.20 10.18
CA ASP A 93 2.45 -10.77 10.12
C ASP A 93 1.92 -10.22 11.46
N ARG A 94 1.68 -11.07 12.47
CA ARG A 94 1.22 -10.61 13.79
C ARG A 94 2.35 -10.01 14.62
N GLU A 95 3.57 -10.51 14.44
CA GLU A 95 4.78 -10.05 15.15
C GLU A 95 5.38 -8.79 14.51
N LEU A 96 5.05 -8.51 13.25
CA LEU A 96 5.47 -7.28 12.58
C LEU A 96 4.56 -6.12 13.00
N THR A 97 5.11 -5.02 13.49
CA THR A 97 4.30 -3.87 13.95
C THR A 97 4.13 -2.81 12.86
N ASN A 98 5.18 -2.54 12.08
CA ASN A 98 5.27 -1.35 11.23
C ASN A 98 4.95 -1.60 9.75
N TYR A 99 4.87 -2.87 9.35
CA TYR A 99 4.51 -3.30 7.98
C TYR A 99 4.05 -4.78 7.98
N LYS A 100 3.53 -5.24 6.84
CA LYS A 100 3.12 -6.63 6.57
C LYS A 100 3.82 -7.19 5.35
N LYS A 101 4.22 -8.45 5.41
CA LYS A 101 4.93 -9.16 4.33
C LYS A 101 4.03 -10.16 3.61
N TYR A 102 2.99 -10.68 4.26
CA TYR A 102 2.20 -11.80 3.75
C TYR A 102 0.71 -11.46 3.61
N PRO A 103 0.35 -10.35 2.96
CA PRO A 103 -1.06 -10.06 2.71
C PRO A 103 -1.64 -11.09 1.74
N CYS A 104 -2.90 -11.47 2.00
CA CYS A 104 -3.69 -12.32 1.11
C CYS A 104 -4.65 -11.51 0.23
N LEU A 105 -4.94 -10.26 0.62
CA LEU A 105 -5.70 -9.31 -0.20
C LEU A 105 -5.10 -7.92 -0.08
N ILE A 106 -4.92 -7.25 -1.21
CA ILE A 106 -4.62 -5.81 -1.32
C ILE A 106 -5.65 -5.20 -2.26
N VAL A 107 -6.22 -4.08 -1.84
CA VAL A 107 -7.18 -3.31 -2.60
C VAL A 107 -6.70 -1.87 -2.68
N GLU A 108 -6.64 -1.34 -3.91
CA GLU A 108 -6.40 0.07 -4.18
C GLU A 108 -7.64 0.73 -4.80
N VAL A 109 -7.97 1.91 -4.30
CA VAL A 109 -9.02 2.78 -4.82
C VAL A 109 -8.39 3.76 -5.80
N LEU A 110 -8.63 3.56 -7.08
CA LEU A 110 -8.02 4.37 -8.12
C LEU A 110 -8.62 5.77 -8.14
N SER A 111 -7.74 6.77 -8.10
CA SER A 111 -8.05 8.17 -8.37
C SER A 111 -7.42 8.62 -9.70
N PRO A 112 -7.96 9.65 -10.38
CA PRO A 112 -7.36 10.15 -11.62
C PRO A 112 -5.89 10.57 -11.49
N LYS A 113 -5.44 10.93 -10.27
CA LYS A 113 -4.06 11.38 -10.01
C LYS A 113 -3.06 10.24 -9.86
N THR A 114 -3.51 9.08 -9.38
CA THR A 114 -2.62 7.94 -9.03
C THR A 114 -2.84 6.72 -9.91
N GLU A 115 -3.92 6.70 -10.71
CA GLU A 115 -4.33 5.53 -11.50
C GLU A 115 -3.21 4.95 -12.38
N ALA A 116 -2.39 5.79 -13.02
CA ALA A 116 -1.30 5.32 -13.86
C ALA A 116 -0.21 4.59 -13.06
N PHE A 117 0.10 5.07 -11.86
CA PHE A 117 1.08 4.43 -10.96
C PHE A 117 0.51 3.15 -10.36
N ASP A 118 -0.72 3.21 -9.85
CA ASP A 118 -1.40 2.09 -9.20
C ASP A 118 -1.63 0.92 -10.16
N ARG A 119 -1.96 1.18 -11.42
CA ARG A 119 -2.11 0.15 -12.46
C ARG A 119 -0.78 -0.37 -13.03
N GLY A 120 0.30 0.37 -12.84
CA GLY A 120 1.61 0.09 -13.43
C GLY A 120 2.50 -0.74 -12.51
N ASN A 121 3.65 -0.16 -12.17
CA ASN A 121 4.70 -0.84 -11.40
C ASN A 121 4.23 -1.33 -10.03
N LYS A 122 3.33 -0.59 -9.37
CA LYS A 122 2.80 -0.95 -8.05
C LYS A 122 2.01 -2.27 -8.09
N PHE A 123 1.04 -2.38 -9.01
CA PHE A 123 0.29 -3.61 -9.20
C PHE A 123 1.18 -4.78 -9.65
N TYR A 124 2.14 -4.53 -10.54
CA TYR A 124 3.12 -5.55 -10.93
C TYR A 124 3.95 -6.04 -9.75
N ASN A 125 4.38 -5.14 -8.86
CA ASN A 125 5.11 -5.52 -7.66
C ASN A 125 4.24 -6.35 -6.70
N TYR A 126 2.97 -5.99 -6.52
CA TYR A 126 2.02 -6.80 -5.76
C TYR A 126 1.89 -8.23 -6.29
N GLN A 127 1.88 -8.43 -7.60
CA GLN A 127 1.82 -9.77 -8.21
C GLN A 127 3.03 -10.67 -7.88
N LYS A 128 4.12 -10.11 -7.33
CA LYS A 128 5.27 -10.89 -6.85
C LYS A 128 5.06 -11.49 -5.44
N LEU A 129 3.95 -11.18 -4.77
CA LEU A 129 3.59 -11.81 -3.51
C LEU A 129 2.87 -13.14 -3.77
N ASP A 130 3.50 -14.24 -3.37
CA ASP A 130 2.94 -15.59 -3.55
C ASP A 130 1.57 -15.79 -2.86
N THR A 131 1.31 -15.04 -1.80
CA THR A 131 0.09 -15.17 -0.99
C THR A 131 -1.08 -14.34 -1.52
N LEU A 132 -0.86 -13.47 -2.50
CA LEU A 132 -1.72 -12.33 -2.75
C LEU A 132 -2.76 -12.55 -3.84
N VAL A 133 -4.00 -12.16 -3.53
CA VAL A 133 -4.99 -11.73 -4.53
C VAL A 133 -5.03 -10.20 -4.54
N ALA A 134 -4.64 -9.57 -5.64
CA ALA A 134 -4.66 -8.12 -5.79
C ALA A 134 -5.91 -7.66 -6.56
N GLY A 135 -6.65 -6.68 -6.04
CA GLY A 135 -7.84 -6.09 -6.68
C GLY A 135 -7.73 -4.57 -6.83
N LEU A 136 -8.23 -4.02 -7.94
CA LEU A 136 -8.29 -2.58 -8.17
C LEU A 136 -9.76 -2.14 -8.24
N PHE A 137 -10.13 -1.10 -7.50
CA PHE A 137 -11.48 -0.54 -7.47
C PHE A 137 -11.44 0.90 -7.95
N HIS A 138 -12.31 1.29 -8.87
CA HIS A 138 -12.29 2.64 -9.41
C HIS A 138 -13.29 3.53 -8.68
N SER A 139 -12.84 4.67 -8.17
CA SER A 139 -13.69 5.72 -7.61
C SER A 139 -14.39 6.48 -8.74
N LYS A 140 -15.45 5.91 -9.37
CA LYS A 140 -16.33 6.68 -10.26
C LYS A 140 -17.52 7.21 -9.48
N TYR A 141 -17.37 8.44 -8.99
CA TYR A 141 -18.46 9.42 -9.07
C TYR A 141 -18.06 10.44 -10.13
N LYS A 142 -18.53 10.24 -11.36
CA LYS A 142 -18.78 11.40 -12.22
C LYS A 142 -19.98 12.11 -11.59
N GLN A 143 -19.77 13.30 -11.03
CA GLN A 143 -20.85 14.27 -11.04
C GLN A 143 -21.07 14.62 -12.51
N ASP A 144 -21.99 13.92 -13.16
CA ASP A 144 -22.71 14.53 -14.27
C ASP A 144 -23.66 15.56 -13.64
N MET A 145 -23.10 16.74 -13.30
CA MET A 145 -23.91 17.94 -13.10
C MET A 145 -23.92 18.67 -14.44
N VAL A 146 -25.12 18.66 -15.03
CA VAL A 146 -25.73 19.58 -16.00
C VAL A 146 -24.83 20.74 -16.46
#